data_AF-A0A1C5FJT0-F1
#
_entry.id   AF-A0A1C5FJT0-F1
#
_cell.length_a   1.000
_cell.length_b   1.000
_cell.length_c   1.000
_cell.angle_alpha   90.00
_cell.angle_beta   90.00
_cell.angle_gamma   90.00
#
_symmetry.space_group_name_H-M   'P 1'
#
loop_
_entity.id
_entity.type
_entity.pdbx_description
1 polymer ?
#
loop_
_entity_poly.entity_id
_entity_poly.type
_entity_poly.pdbx_seq_one_letter_code
_entity_poly.pdbx_strand_id
1 'polypeptide(L)'
;MTYGFHMVDMWSLDSEAIEERVAFAALVRDLVWRETKKRLGFGEGEGPHSPNALAPTSAAAQAVHLMYLKVATEAGDVVQRLAADAAARAGRAGASYADLGMAAGVSRQAARKRWPDAVGTQWVLYLLTGKSGPHGTVTRVFRSEEKAIETGRTAVDEGALSDDGAVGAVVISSARQTVWACYFSDGTWAPEEITLPEDLEIVPSAGEAGHSDWLHRWEQHVTRLL
;
A
#
# COMPACT_ATOMS: atom_id res chain seq x y z
N MET A 1 -44.03 -13.48 -29.45
CA MET A 1 -42.72 -13.65 -28.79
C MET A 1 -42.49 -12.44 -27.91
N THR A 2 -42.62 -12.64 -26.61
CA THR A 2 -42.61 -11.60 -25.58
C THR A 2 -41.16 -11.33 -25.18
N TYR A 3 -40.64 -10.15 -25.50
CA TYR A 3 -39.36 -9.67 -24.94
C TYR A 3 -39.67 -9.10 -23.55
N GLY A 4 -39.40 -9.89 -22.53
CA GLY A 4 -39.57 -9.48 -21.14
C GLY A 4 -38.60 -10.25 -20.27
N PHE A 5 -37.32 -9.90 -20.31
CA PHE A 5 -36.31 -10.28 -19.30
C PHE A 5 -35.06 -9.42 -19.54
N HIS A 6 -34.70 -8.59 -18.54
CA HIS A 6 -33.42 -7.87 -18.30
C HIS A 6 -33.60 -6.46 -17.68
N MET A 7 -34.61 -6.28 -16.82
CA MET A 7 -34.73 -5.07 -15.99
C MET A 7 -34.91 -5.39 -14.49
N VAL A 8 -34.84 -6.68 -14.10
CA VAL A 8 -35.10 -7.14 -12.73
C VAL A 8 -33.79 -7.38 -11.94
N ASP A 9 -32.65 -7.62 -12.60
CA ASP A 9 -31.38 -7.89 -11.89
C ASP A 9 -30.63 -6.63 -11.39
N MET A 10 -30.82 -5.47 -12.02
CA MET A 10 -30.08 -4.26 -11.63
C MET A 10 -30.59 -3.65 -10.32
N TRP A 11 -31.89 -3.76 -10.05
CA TRP A 11 -32.51 -3.27 -8.80
C TRP A 11 -32.30 -4.21 -7.61
N SER A 12 -32.08 -5.51 -7.86
CA SER A 12 -31.82 -6.51 -6.81
C SER A 12 -30.42 -6.36 -6.22
N LEU A 13 -29.41 -6.10 -7.06
CA LEU A 13 -28.01 -5.92 -6.63
C LEU A 13 -27.83 -4.63 -5.83
N ASP A 14 -28.55 -3.56 -6.19
CA ASP A 14 -28.56 -2.31 -5.42
C ASP A 14 -29.25 -2.48 -4.06
N SER A 15 -30.30 -3.31 -3.97
CA SER A 15 -31.01 -3.57 -2.70
C SER A 15 -30.12 -4.31 -1.70
N GLU A 16 -29.41 -5.35 -2.14
CA GLU A 16 -28.52 -6.13 -1.27
C GLU A 16 -27.36 -5.28 -0.75
N ALA A 17 -26.70 -4.50 -1.63
CA ALA A 17 -25.63 -3.58 -1.21
C ALA A 17 -26.11 -2.48 -0.25
N ILE A 18 -27.36 -2.03 -0.38
CA ILE A 18 -27.98 -1.09 0.57
C ILE A 18 -28.23 -1.77 1.92
N GLU A 19 -28.78 -2.98 1.92
CA GLU A 19 -29.02 -3.77 3.14
C GLU A 19 -27.72 -4.03 3.91
N GLU A 20 -26.65 -4.42 3.21
CA GLU A 20 -25.32 -4.61 3.80
C GLU A 20 -24.78 -3.33 4.43
N ARG A 21 -24.91 -2.18 3.76
CA ARG A 21 -24.49 -0.88 4.30
C ARG A 21 -25.30 -0.50 5.54
N VAL A 22 -26.60 -0.76 5.55
CA VAL A 22 -27.47 -0.51 6.70
C VAL A 22 -27.09 -1.42 7.87
N ALA A 23 -26.83 -2.71 7.61
CA ALA A 23 -26.38 -3.67 8.62
C ALA A 23 -25.03 -3.26 9.21
N PHE A 24 -24.06 -2.90 8.38
CA PHE A 24 -22.76 -2.40 8.84
C PHE A 24 -22.89 -1.13 9.70
N ALA A 25 -23.71 -0.16 9.27
CA ALA A 25 -23.98 1.04 10.06
C ALA A 25 -24.67 0.73 11.40
N ALA A 26 -25.50 -0.31 11.47
CA ALA A 26 -26.08 -0.77 12.73
C ALA A 26 -25.01 -1.35 13.67
N LEU A 27 -24.08 -2.15 13.16
CA LEU A 27 -22.96 -2.70 13.94
C LEU A 27 -22.05 -1.59 14.49
N VAL A 28 -21.75 -0.58 13.68
CA VAL A 28 -20.95 0.57 14.13
C VAL A 28 -21.69 1.37 15.21
N ARG A 29 -22.99 1.61 15.04
CA ARG A 29 -23.81 2.29 16.06
C ARG A 29 -23.85 1.51 17.38
N ASP A 30 -24.01 0.19 17.32
CA ASP A 30 -23.98 -0.66 18.51
C ASP A 30 -22.62 -0.62 19.21
N LEU A 31 -21.52 -0.70 18.45
CA LEU A 31 -20.17 -0.59 18.99
C LEU A 31 -19.94 0.75 19.71
N VAL A 32 -20.30 1.87 19.05
CA VAL A 32 -20.22 3.21 19.63
C VAL A 32 -21.08 3.29 20.89
N TRP A 33 -22.27 2.69 20.87
CA TRP A 33 -23.16 2.72 22.01
C TRP A 33 -22.64 1.93 23.21
N ARG A 34 -22.14 0.72 23.00
CA ARG A 34 -21.54 -0.11 24.05
C ARG A 34 -20.36 0.60 24.71
N GLU A 35 -19.48 1.19 23.91
CA GLU A 35 -18.33 1.94 24.43
C GLU A 35 -18.76 3.23 25.15
N THR A 36 -19.79 3.92 24.67
CA THR A 36 -20.40 5.07 25.36
C THR A 36 -20.88 4.68 26.76
N LYS A 37 -21.63 3.59 26.87
CA LYS A 37 -22.16 3.11 28.16
C LYS A 37 -21.04 2.74 29.12
N LYS A 38 -20.03 2.03 28.62
CA LYS A 38 -18.84 1.65 29.39
C LYS A 38 -18.12 2.87 29.96
N ARG A 39 -17.92 3.93 29.17
CA ARG A 39 -17.23 5.16 29.62
C ARG A 39 -18.03 6.01 30.60
N LEU A 40 -19.36 5.90 30.58
CA LEU A 40 -20.24 6.51 31.58
C LEU A 40 -20.39 5.68 32.84
N GLY A 41 -19.79 4.47 32.89
CA GLY A 41 -19.82 3.59 34.05
C GLY A 41 -21.10 2.79 34.21
N PHE A 42 -21.92 2.63 33.17
CA PHE A 42 -23.07 1.74 33.22
C PHE A 42 -22.63 0.27 33.18
N GLY A 43 -23.18 -0.56 34.07
CA GLY A 43 -23.00 -2.01 34.05
C GLY A 43 -23.65 -2.70 32.85
N GLU A 44 -23.42 -4.01 32.74
CA GLU A 44 -24.05 -4.84 31.70
C GLU A 44 -25.57 -4.91 31.94
N GLY A 45 -26.36 -4.49 30.95
CA GLY A 45 -27.82 -4.38 31.07
C GLY A 45 -28.33 -3.13 31.80
N GLU A 46 -27.44 -2.29 32.34
CA GLU A 46 -27.81 -1.04 33.02
C GLU A 46 -27.80 0.18 32.07
N GLY A 47 -28.45 1.26 32.52
CA GLY A 47 -28.53 2.51 31.80
C GLY A 47 -29.61 2.52 30.70
N PRO A 48 -29.69 3.61 29.93
CA PRO A 48 -30.65 3.71 28.84
C PRO A 48 -30.42 2.65 27.76
N HIS A 49 -31.50 2.16 27.13
CA HIS A 49 -31.39 1.18 26.03
C HIS A 49 -30.86 1.81 24.73
N SER A 50 -31.05 3.13 24.55
CA SER A 50 -30.54 3.89 23.41
C SER A 50 -30.17 5.32 23.83
N PRO A 51 -29.37 6.04 23.02
CA PRO A 51 -29.05 7.45 23.29
C PRO A 51 -30.28 8.34 23.47
N ASN A 52 -31.43 7.96 22.88
CA ASN A 52 -32.67 8.74 22.89
C ASN A 52 -33.67 8.29 23.97
N ALA A 53 -33.29 7.36 24.86
CA ALA A 53 -34.21 6.83 25.87
C ALA A 53 -34.43 7.77 27.07
N LEU A 54 -33.62 8.83 27.20
CA LEU A 54 -33.73 9.83 28.26
C LEU A 54 -34.53 11.05 27.81
N ALA A 55 -35.11 11.77 28.77
CA ALA A 55 -35.79 13.04 28.49
C ALA A 55 -34.81 14.02 27.80
N PRO A 56 -35.12 14.56 26.62
CA PRO A 56 -34.14 15.29 25.77
C PRO A 56 -33.45 16.49 26.43
N THR A 57 -34.11 17.12 27.40
CA THR A 57 -33.61 18.32 28.11
C THR A 57 -32.94 17.99 29.45
N SER A 58 -32.81 16.72 29.81
CA SER A 58 -32.16 16.33 31.07
C SER A 58 -30.63 16.41 30.98
N ALA A 59 -29.99 16.77 32.10
CA ALA A 59 -28.52 16.76 32.19
C ALA A 59 -27.92 15.36 31.90
N ALA A 60 -28.66 14.30 32.24
CA ALA A 60 -28.28 12.92 31.93
C ALA A 60 -28.30 12.66 30.40
N ALA A 61 -29.36 13.10 29.70
CA ALA A 61 -29.40 13.00 28.23
C ALA A 61 -28.25 13.78 27.58
N GLN A 62 -27.97 15.00 28.08
CA GLN A 62 -26.85 15.80 27.60
C GLN A 62 -25.51 15.06 27.76
N ALA A 63 -25.22 14.51 28.94
CA ALA A 63 -24.00 13.76 29.19
C ALA A 63 -23.87 12.53 28.28
N VAL A 64 -24.96 11.80 28.08
CA VAL A 64 -25.02 10.65 27.16
C VAL A 64 -24.73 11.06 25.72
N HIS A 65 -25.37 12.12 25.21
CA HIS A 65 -25.16 12.57 23.84
C HIS A 65 -23.74 13.11 23.60
N LEU A 66 -23.17 13.84 24.56
CA LEU A 66 -21.80 14.34 24.46
C LEU A 66 -20.79 13.19 24.47
N MET A 67 -20.98 12.18 25.32
CA MET A 67 -20.12 10.99 25.31
C MET A 67 -20.28 10.19 24.01
N TYR A 68 -21.52 10.01 23.53
CA TYR A 68 -21.80 9.33 22.27
C TYR A 68 -21.10 10.02 21.09
N LEU A 69 -21.19 11.35 21.01
CA LEU A 69 -20.46 12.14 20.01
C LEU A 69 -18.96 11.92 20.12
N LYS A 70 -18.39 12.01 21.32
CA LYS A 70 -16.95 11.80 21.55
C LYS A 70 -16.50 10.41 21.05
N VAL A 71 -17.22 9.35 21.44
CA VAL A 71 -16.89 7.98 21.02
C VAL A 71 -17.06 7.80 19.52
N ALA A 72 -18.11 8.36 18.91
CA ALA A 72 -18.32 8.31 17.47
C ALA A 72 -17.18 9.01 16.69
N THR A 73 -16.70 10.16 17.18
CA THR A 73 -15.55 10.87 16.60
C THR A 73 -14.28 10.03 16.68
N GLU A 74 -13.97 9.47 17.86
CA GLU A 74 -12.80 8.61 18.03
C GLU A 74 -12.85 7.36 17.14
N ALA A 75 -14.04 6.74 17.00
CA ALA A 75 -14.24 5.63 16.08
C ALA A 75 -13.98 6.05 14.62
N GLY A 76 -14.43 7.24 14.24
CA GLY A 76 -14.12 7.86 12.94
C GLY A 76 -12.61 7.98 12.70
N ASP A 77 -11.85 8.48 13.69
CA ASP A 77 -10.39 8.62 13.58
C ASP A 77 -9.68 7.26 13.43
N VAL A 78 -10.17 6.22 14.12
CA VAL A 78 -9.66 4.85 13.95
C VAL A 78 -9.92 4.35 12.54
N VAL A 79 -11.15 4.52 12.02
CA VAL A 79 -11.51 4.09 10.66
C VAL A 79 -10.69 4.85 9.61
N GLN A 80 -10.44 6.14 9.78
CA GLN A 80 -9.59 6.92 8.88
C GLN A 80 -8.15 6.38 8.84
N ARG A 81 -7.57 6.02 10.00
CA ARG A 81 -6.24 5.39 10.06
C ARG A 81 -6.21 4.03 9.36
N LEU A 82 -7.23 3.19 9.58
CA LEU A 82 -7.36 1.90 8.89
C LEU A 82 -7.47 2.07 7.37
N ALA A 83 -8.21 3.09 6.91
CA ALA A 83 -8.32 3.42 5.49
C ALA A 83 -6.98 3.88 4.90
N ALA A 84 -6.21 4.70 5.63
CA ALA A 84 -4.87 5.11 5.20
C ALA A 84 -3.90 3.92 5.09
N ASP A 85 -3.92 3.00 6.07
CA ASP A 85 -3.11 1.77 6.02
C ASP A 85 -3.50 0.87 4.86
N ALA A 86 -4.81 0.73 4.60
CA ALA A 86 -5.33 -0.02 3.47
C ALA A 86 -4.90 0.60 2.13
N ALA A 87 -5.01 1.93 2.00
CA ALA A 87 -4.55 2.66 0.81
C ALA A 87 -3.05 2.47 0.56
N ALA A 88 -2.23 2.52 1.61
CA ALA A 88 -0.79 2.28 1.51
C ALA A 88 -0.45 0.83 1.15
N ARG A 89 -1.21 -0.16 1.67
CA ARG A 89 -1.07 -1.58 1.27
C ARG A 89 -1.45 -1.78 -0.18
N ALA A 90 -2.56 -1.20 -0.62
CA ALA A 90 -3.02 -1.25 -1.99
C ALA A 90 -1.99 -0.62 -2.94
N GLY A 91 -1.45 0.56 -2.60
CA GLY A 91 -0.37 1.17 -3.38
C GLY A 91 0.90 0.31 -3.42
N ARG A 92 1.27 -0.35 -2.31
CA ARG A 92 2.37 -1.35 -2.32
C ARG A 92 2.10 -2.53 -3.24
N ALA A 93 0.84 -2.90 -3.41
CA ALA A 93 0.38 -3.94 -4.33
C ALA A 93 0.19 -3.44 -5.78
N GLY A 94 0.60 -2.20 -6.08
CA GLY A 94 0.55 -1.63 -7.44
C GLY A 94 -0.69 -0.79 -7.75
N ALA A 95 -1.60 -0.56 -6.79
CA ALA A 95 -2.77 0.28 -7.02
C ALA A 95 -2.39 1.74 -7.29
N SER A 96 -3.02 2.35 -8.28
CA SER A 96 -2.87 3.76 -8.62
C SER A 96 -3.82 4.65 -7.79
N TYR A 97 -3.59 5.96 -7.79
CA TYR A 97 -4.55 6.91 -7.20
C TYR A 97 -5.94 6.88 -7.87
N ALA A 98 -6.05 6.39 -9.11
CA ALA A 98 -7.34 6.22 -9.77
C ALA A 98 -8.10 5.02 -9.16
N ASP A 99 -7.40 3.90 -8.94
CA ASP A 99 -7.97 2.70 -8.31
C ASP A 99 -8.40 2.99 -6.87
N LEU A 100 -7.57 3.71 -6.10
CA LEU A 100 -7.91 4.15 -4.75
C LEU A 100 -9.13 5.08 -4.75
N GLY A 101 -9.22 5.99 -5.71
CA GLY A 101 -10.38 6.86 -5.87
C GLY A 101 -11.65 6.08 -6.15
N MET A 102 -11.59 5.16 -7.11
CA MET A 102 -12.70 4.29 -7.49
C MET A 102 -13.20 3.46 -6.29
N ALA A 103 -12.29 2.77 -5.60
CA ALA A 103 -12.63 1.95 -4.44
C ALA A 103 -13.24 2.76 -3.28
N ALA A 104 -12.81 4.01 -3.11
CA ALA A 104 -13.30 4.88 -2.06
C ALA A 104 -14.49 5.77 -2.48
N GLY A 105 -14.98 5.66 -3.72
CA GLY A 105 -16.06 6.49 -4.24
C GLY A 105 -15.70 7.98 -4.34
N VAL A 106 -14.43 8.33 -4.57
CA VAL A 106 -13.95 9.71 -4.70
C VAL A 106 -13.11 9.89 -5.96
N SER A 107 -12.88 11.13 -6.38
CA SER A 107 -12.02 11.40 -7.54
C SER A 107 -10.55 11.04 -7.26
N ARG A 108 -9.77 10.77 -8.32
CA ARG A 108 -8.31 10.57 -8.23
C ARG A 108 -7.60 11.69 -7.46
N GLN A 109 -7.98 12.95 -7.70
CA GLN A 109 -7.37 14.09 -7.01
C GLN A 109 -7.76 14.13 -5.52
N ALA A 110 -9.00 13.77 -5.18
CA ALA A 110 -9.43 13.64 -3.80
C ALA A 110 -8.70 12.49 -3.08
N ALA A 111 -8.50 11.35 -3.75
CA ALA A 111 -7.72 10.24 -3.22
C ALA A 111 -6.26 10.63 -2.96
N ARG A 112 -5.60 11.30 -3.91
CA ARG A 112 -4.24 11.82 -3.72
C ARG A 112 -4.16 12.84 -2.58
N LYS A 113 -5.14 13.74 -2.45
CA LYS A 113 -5.18 14.69 -1.32
C LYS A 113 -5.38 13.98 0.02
N ARG A 114 -6.21 12.94 0.05
CA ARG A 114 -6.54 12.18 1.26
C ARG A 114 -5.41 11.25 1.70
N TRP A 115 -4.69 10.66 0.75
CA TRP A 115 -3.61 9.71 1.00
C TRP A 115 -2.38 10.05 0.14
N PRO A 116 -1.70 11.17 0.37
CA PRO A 116 -0.63 11.67 -0.50
C PRO A 116 0.56 10.72 -0.66
N ASP A 117 0.73 9.80 0.29
CA ASP A 117 1.82 8.83 0.33
C ASP A 117 1.35 7.38 0.09
N ALA A 118 0.07 7.16 -0.22
CA ALA A 118 -0.45 5.81 -0.43
C ALA A 118 0.14 5.18 -1.69
N VAL A 119 0.31 5.99 -2.73
CA VAL A 119 0.94 5.59 -3.99
C VAL A 119 2.20 6.45 -4.13
N GLY A 120 3.27 6.00 -3.48
CA GLY A 120 4.60 6.61 -3.52
C GLY A 120 5.56 5.82 -4.40
N THR A 121 6.63 6.49 -4.85
CA THR A 121 7.65 5.92 -5.72
C THR A 121 8.29 4.70 -5.08
N GLN A 122 7.88 3.50 -5.50
CA GLN A 122 8.54 2.26 -5.18
C GLN A 122 9.88 2.24 -5.88
N TRP A 123 10.95 2.34 -5.11
CA TRP A 123 12.29 2.10 -5.65
C TRP A 123 12.64 0.65 -5.44
N VAL A 124 12.84 -0.09 -6.52
CA VAL A 124 13.17 -1.51 -6.46
C VAL A 124 14.67 -1.66 -6.69
N LEU A 125 15.38 -2.12 -5.66
CA LEU A 125 16.78 -2.53 -5.79
C LEU A 125 16.83 -3.98 -6.26
N TYR A 126 17.54 -4.25 -7.35
CA TYR A 126 17.95 -5.61 -7.77
C TYR A 126 19.44 -5.74 -7.50
N LEU A 127 19.84 -6.80 -6.80
CA LEU A 127 21.24 -7.17 -6.61
C LEU A 127 21.55 -8.40 -7.45
N LEU A 128 22.72 -8.44 -8.08
CA LEU A 128 23.32 -9.65 -8.66
C LEU A 128 24.41 -10.12 -7.69
N THR A 129 24.40 -11.38 -7.24
CA THR A 129 25.38 -11.91 -6.28
C THR A 129 26.15 -13.10 -6.84
N GLY A 130 27.48 -13.19 -6.66
CA GLY A 130 28.17 -14.48 -6.71
C GLY A 130 29.70 -14.48 -6.92
N LYS A 131 30.29 -15.67 -6.71
CA LYS A 131 31.57 -16.15 -7.30
C LYS A 131 31.38 -17.23 -8.38
N SER A 132 30.16 -17.72 -8.65
CA SER A 132 29.89 -18.74 -9.66
C SER A 132 28.49 -18.55 -10.24
N GLY A 133 28.38 -17.71 -11.27
CA GLY A 133 27.11 -17.33 -11.91
C GLY A 133 26.18 -16.56 -10.96
N PRO A 134 25.66 -15.38 -11.33
CA PRO A 134 24.79 -14.66 -10.41
C PRO A 134 23.47 -15.42 -10.19
N HIS A 135 23.17 -15.78 -8.94
CA HIS A 135 22.06 -16.69 -8.61
C HIS A 135 21.02 -16.14 -7.63
N GLY A 136 21.02 -14.83 -7.35
CA GLY A 136 19.99 -14.25 -6.51
C GLY A 136 19.70 -12.81 -6.87
N THR A 137 18.42 -12.52 -7.13
CA THR A 137 17.89 -11.16 -7.12
C THR A 137 17.27 -10.90 -5.75
N VAL A 138 17.85 -9.98 -4.98
CA VAL A 138 17.22 -9.49 -3.75
C VAL A 138 16.48 -8.21 -4.08
N THR A 139 15.14 -8.26 -3.98
CA THR A 139 14.25 -7.12 -4.18
C THR A 139 14.01 -6.39 -2.86
N ARG A 140 14.37 -5.10 -2.79
CA ARG A 140 13.99 -4.20 -1.68
C ARG A 140 13.24 -2.99 -2.20
N VAL A 141 12.21 -2.57 -1.46
CA VAL A 141 11.35 -1.42 -1.81
C VAL A 141 11.67 -0.23 -0.88
N PHE A 142 11.97 0.93 -1.46
CA PHE A 142 12.25 2.15 -0.70
C PHE A 142 11.25 3.27 -0.99
N ARG A 143 11.21 4.27 -0.10
CA ARG A 143 10.37 5.48 -0.20
C ARG A 143 11.09 6.69 -0.78
N SER A 144 12.40 6.62 -0.98
CA SER A 144 13.20 7.67 -1.61
C SER A 144 14.26 7.07 -2.54
N GLU A 145 14.56 7.82 -3.60
CA GLU A 145 15.58 7.48 -4.59
C GLU A 145 16.96 7.40 -3.94
N GLU A 146 17.32 8.46 -3.22
CA GLU A 146 18.59 8.58 -2.50
C GLU A 146 18.83 7.40 -1.56
N LYS A 147 17.80 6.97 -0.80
CA LYS A 147 17.95 5.82 0.11
C LYS A 147 18.09 4.51 -0.66
N ALA A 148 17.42 4.37 -1.79
CA ALA A 148 17.56 3.19 -2.64
C ALA A 148 18.96 3.10 -3.25
N ILE A 149 19.50 4.23 -3.73
CA ILE A 149 20.86 4.34 -4.28
C ILE A 149 21.90 4.09 -3.18
N GLU A 150 21.77 4.74 -2.02
CA GLU A 150 22.66 4.54 -0.87
C GLU A 150 22.68 3.07 -0.45
N THR A 151 21.51 2.43 -0.33
CA THR A 151 21.41 1.01 0.02
C THR A 151 21.99 0.11 -1.07
N GLY A 152 21.82 0.46 -2.35
CA GLY A 152 22.42 -0.24 -3.47
C GLY A 152 23.95 -0.19 -3.41
N ARG A 153 24.52 1.00 -3.19
CA ARG A 153 25.96 1.20 -2.99
C ARG A 153 26.49 0.38 -1.82
N THR A 154 25.86 0.48 -0.65
CA THR A 154 26.26 -0.31 0.53
C THR A 154 26.18 -1.81 0.29
N ALA A 155 25.13 -2.30 -0.37
CA ALA A 155 24.98 -3.72 -0.64
C ALA A 155 26.04 -4.26 -1.60
N VAL A 156 26.45 -3.42 -2.57
CA VAL A 156 27.59 -3.69 -3.44
C VAL A 156 28.84 -3.65 -2.56
N ASP A 157 29.21 -2.53 -1.93
CA ASP A 157 30.38 -2.38 -1.03
C ASP A 157 30.58 -3.52 -0.03
N GLU A 158 29.54 -3.91 0.71
CA GLU A 158 29.57 -5.03 1.66
C GLU A 158 29.67 -6.39 0.98
N GLY A 159 29.07 -6.52 -0.20
CA GLY A 159 29.16 -7.69 -1.07
C GLY A 159 30.61 -8.00 -1.44
N ALA A 160 31.39 -7.01 -1.86
CA ALA A 160 32.83 -7.16 -2.12
C ALA A 160 33.62 -7.73 -0.94
N LEU A 161 33.15 -7.52 0.29
CA LEU A 161 33.80 -7.97 1.51
C LEU A 161 33.37 -9.38 1.95
N SER A 162 32.43 -10.02 1.26
CA SER A 162 31.83 -11.31 1.64
C SER A 162 32.13 -12.42 0.63
N ASP A 163 32.15 -13.68 1.09
CA ASP A 163 32.54 -14.83 0.28
C ASP A 163 31.61 -15.12 -0.92
N ASP A 164 30.38 -14.58 -0.92
CA ASP A 164 29.31 -14.78 -1.93
C ASP A 164 28.92 -13.47 -2.69
N GLY A 165 29.73 -12.42 -2.60
CA GLY A 165 29.45 -10.99 -2.87
C GLY A 165 28.46 -10.54 -3.95
N ALA A 166 27.81 -9.39 -3.71
CA ALA A 166 27.09 -8.64 -4.74
C ALA A 166 28.09 -8.08 -5.79
N VAL A 167 27.78 -8.25 -7.07
CA VAL A 167 28.61 -7.81 -8.22
C VAL A 167 27.96 -6.68 -9.01
N GLY A 168 26.68 -6.39 -8.78
CA GLY A 168 26.00 -5.24 -9.36
C GLY A 168 24.65 -4.96 -8.72
N ALA A 169 24.20 -3.72 -8.89
CA ALA A 169 22.95 -3.22 -8.37
C ALA A 169 22.23 -2.36 -9.42
N VAL A 170 20.91 -2.45 -9.46
CA VAL A 170 20.09 -1.48 -10.19
C VAL A 170 18.92 -1.00 -9.32
N VAL A 171 18.63 0.29 -9.39
CA VAL A 171 17.50 0.93 -8.71
C VAL A 171 16.50 1.38 -9.77
N ILE A 172 15.25 0.97 -9.58
CA ILE A 172 14.18 1.17 -10.54
C ILE A 172 13.07 1.97 -9.87
N SER A 173 12.57 3.01 -10.54
CA SER A 173 11.46 3.83 -10.07
C SER A 173 10.12 3.08 -10.09
N SER A 174 9.08 3.68 -9.51
CA SER A 174 7.71 3.15 -9.63
C SER A 174 7.20 3.13 -11.07
N ALA A 175 7.77 3.96 -11.95
CA ALA A 175 7.48 3.96 -13.37
C ALA A 175 8.24 2.85 -14.12
N ARG A 176 8.92 1.96 -13.40
CA ARG A 176 9.73 0.87 -13.93
C ARG A 176 10.93 1.33 -14.76
N GLN A 177 11.33 2.58 -14.59
CA GLN A 177 12.53 3.12 -15.22
C GLN A 177 13.73 2.89 -14.31
N THR A 178 14.82 2.39 -14.86
CA THR A 178 16.12 2.41 -14.20
C THR A 178 16.54 3.85 -14.00
N VAL A 179 16.87 4.21 -12.76
CA VAL A 179 17.39 5.56 -12.44
C VAL A 179 18.84 5.54 -12.01
N TRP A 180 19.33 4.37 -11.63
CA TRP A 180 20.70 4.19 -11.17
C TRP A 180 21.10 2.73 -11.31
N ALA A 181 22.33 2.49 -11.74
CA ALA A 181 22.94 1.18 -11.81
C ALA A 181 24.43 1.28 -11.47
N CYS A 182 24.96 0.24 -10.82
CA CYS A 182 26.39 0.10 -10.61
C CYS A 182 26.82 -1.36 -10.66
N TYR A 183 28.13 -1.57 -10.76
CA TYR A 183 28.80 -2.87 -10.67
C TYR A 183 30.15 -2.71 -9.98
N PHE A 184 30.82 -3.80 -9.65
CA PHE A 184 32.22 -3.76 -9.23
C PHE A 184 33.16 -4.03 -10.40
N SER A 185 34.18 -3.22 -10.62
CA SER A 185 35.25 -3.58 -11.56
C SER A 185 36.29 -4.49 -10.90
N ASP A 186 36.80 -5.45 -11.68
CA ASP A 186 37.91 -6.28 -11.25
C ASP A 186 39.15 -5.40 -11.01
N GLY A 187 39.65 -5.41 -9.78
CA GLY A 187 40.88 -4.70 -9.38
C GLY A 187 40.70 -3.44 -8.54
N THR A 188 39.53 -2.79 -8.50
CA THR A 188 39.34 -1.59 -7.64
C THR A 188 38.52 -1.86 -6.39
N TRP A 189 37.69 -2.92 -6.37
CA TRP A 189 36.74 -3.23 -5.29
C TRP A 189 35.83 -2.05 -4.90
N ALA A 190 35.69 -1.05 -5.79
CA ALA A 190 34.84 0.11 -5.62
C ALA A 190 33.67 0.04 -6.62
N PRO A 191 32.46 0.46 -6.23
CA PRO A 191 31.31 0.44 -7.10
C PRO A 191 31.47 1.49 -8.21
N GLU A 192 31.39 1.05 -9.45
CA GLU A 192 31.38 1.89 -10.64
C GLU A 192 29.94 2.07 -11.13
N GLU A 193 29.49 3.33 -11.18
CA GLU A 193 28.19 3.67 -11.76
C GLU A 193 28.21 3.48 -13.28
N ILE A 194 27.13 2.93 -13.81
CA ILE A 194 27.01 2.64 -15.24
C ILE A 194 25.70 3.17 -15.81
N THR A 195 25.78 3.57 -17.07
CA THR A 195 24.60 3.85 -17.89
C THR A 195 24.13 2.56 -18.53
N LEU A 196 22.87 2.17 -18.28
CA LEU A 196 22.30 1.01 -18.94
C LEU A 196 21.99 1.29 -20.41
N PRO A 197 22.06 0.28 -21.29
CA PRO A 197 21.56 0.39 -22.65
C PRO A 197 20.03 0.55 -22.66
N GLU A 198 19.50 1.14 -23.76
CA GLU A 198 18.08 1.50 -23.92
C GLU A 198 17.13 0.32 -23.64
N ASP A 199 17.54 -0.90 -24.00
CA ASP A 199 16.74 -2.11 -23.81
C ASP A 199 16.65 -2.59 -22.35
N LEU A 200 17.46 -2.01 -21.45
CA LEU A 200 17.47 -2.26 -20.01
C LEU A 200 16.94 -1.07 -19.18
N GLU A 201 16.62 0.06 -19.81
CA GLU A 201 16.07 1.23 -19.11
C GLU A 201 14.68 0.99 -18.52
N ILE A 202 13.89 0.08 -19.10
CA ILE A 202 12.54 -0.26 -18.63
C ILE A 202 12.51 -1.70 -18.14
N VAL A 203 12.05 -1.89 -16.90
CA VAL A 203 12.05 -3.19 -16.23
C VAL A 203 10.64 -3.79 -16.16
N PRO A 204 10.33 -4.90 -16.83
CA PRO A 204 9.01 -5.55 -16.74
C PRO A 204 8.67 -5.98 -15.32
N SER A 205 7.41 -6.05 -14.91
CA SER A 205 7.02 -6.41 -13.54
C SER A 205 7.41 -7.86 -13.20
N ALA A 206 7.68 -8.15 -11.94
CA ALA A 206 7.95 -9.53 -11.52
C ALA A 206 6.75 -10.43 -11.85
N GLY A 207 6.99 -11.52 -12.60
CA GLY A 207 5.96 -12.45 -13.07
C GLY A 207 5.32 -12.10 -14.41
N GLU A 208 5.62 -10.93 -15.00
CA GLU A 208 5.24 -10.63 -16.38
C GLU A 208 6.14 -11.34 -17.39
N ALA A 209 5.59 -11.61 -18.58
CA ALA A 209 6.37 -12.08 -19.72
C ALA A 209 7.48 -11.05 -20.03
N GLY A 210 8.72 -11.52 -20.06
CA GLY A 210 9.90 -10.67 -20.31
C GLY A 210 10.68 -10.24 -19.08
N HIS A 211 10.16 -10.44 -17.85
CA HIS A 211 10.93 -10.12 -16.64
C HIS A 211 12.20 -10.97 -16.51
N SER A 212 12.09 -12.28 -16.73
CA SER A 212 13.24 -13.20 -16.71
C SER A 212 14.24 -12.90 -17.83
N ASP A 213 13.74 -12.47 -19.00
CA ASP A 213 14.58 -12.07 -20.12
C ASP A 213 15.37 -10.79 -19.80
N TRP A 214 14.70 -9.81 -19.20
CA TRP A 214 15.36 -8.59 -18.72
C TRP A 214 16.43 -8.91 -17.67
N LEU A 215 16.13 -9.78 -16.69
CA LEU A 215 17.11 -10.22 -15.68
C LEU A 215 18.35 -10.84 -16.32
N HIS A 216 18.13 -11.69 -17.32
CA HIS A 216 19.23 -12.34 -18.04
C HIS A 216 20.06 -11.35 -18.86
N ARG A 217 19.42 -10.39 -19.54
CA ARG A 217 20.13 -9.33 -20.28
C ARG A 217 20.91 -8.41 -19.36
N TRP A 218 20.37 -8.08 -18.18
CA TRP A 218 21.05 -7.32 -17.14
C TRP A 218 22.29 -8.07 -16.64
N GLU A 219 22.16 -9.36 -16.31
CA GLU A 219 23.27 -10.25 -15.96
C GLU A 219 24.35 -10.26 -17.05
N GLN A 220 23.97 -10.44 -18.31
CA GLN A 220 24.92 -10.43 -19.44
C GLN A 220 25.60 -9.08 -19.63
N HIS A 221 24.92 -7.98 -19.30
CA HIS A 221 25.50 -6.64 -19.40
C HIS A 221 26.58 -6.45 -18.32
N VAL A 222 26.26 -6.75 -17.06
CA VAL A 222 27.23 -6.67 -15.94
C VAL A 222 28.41 -7.60 -16.18
N THR A 223 28.16 -8.84 -16.61
CA THR A 223 29.23 -9.82 -16.89
C THR A 223 30.17 -9.38 -18.02
N ARG A 224 29.73 -8.52 -18.95
CA ARG A 224 30.59 -7.96 -20.01
C ARG A 224 31.47 -6.79 -19.53
N LEU A 225 31.14 -6.21 -18.39
CA LEU A 225 31.87 -5.10 -17.78
C LEU A 225 32.89 -5.57 -16.74
N LEU A 226 32.68 -6.77 -16.18
CA LEU A 226 33.65 -7.52 -15.38
C LEU A 226 34.77 -8.09 -16.26
#